data_AF-A0A8H5M2C2-F1
#
_entry.id   AF-A0A8H5M2C2-F1
#
_cell.length_a   1.000
_cell.length_b   1.000
_cell.length_c   1.000
_cell.angle_alpha   90.00
_cell.angle_beta   90.00
_cell.angle_gamma   90.00
#
_symmetry.space_group_name_H-M   'P 1'
#
loop_
_entity.id
_entity.type
_entity.pdbx_description
1 polymer ?
#
loop_
_entity_poly.entity_id
_entity_poly.type
_entity_poly.pdbx_seq_one_letter_code
_entity_poly.pdbx_strand_id
1 'polypeptide(L)'
;MCASIPPSSSSASRHVQVVDFIMSLMLRNALYGVTLALGIIQTIASGAFLGSIISSQSGLIGFAPLMHIFQGLAIGWSALTWIWTSVLLSFNNRPFSTHPLTRSLVHFASFTIFSVGWFGLYLIPSLIRGAGVLNLELAALAIMLGTQFPLQCDFERDSDGLAYVWCPGGATNFVLAILLWILCAVNALVIYRGTRKVGGLSVNVAECNNALPEARLNTGSASC
;
A
#
# COMPACT_ATOMS: atom_id res chain seq x y z
N MET A 1 -52.60 -27.64 -20.45
CA MET A 1 -52.56 -26.46 -19.56
C MET A 1 -51.15 -25.88 -19.62
N CYS A 2 -50.97 -24.81 -20.40
CA CYS A 2 -49.68 -24.11 -20.47
C CYS A 2 -49.58 -23.18 -19.27
N ALA A 3 -48.72 -23.52 -18.31
CA ALA A 3 -48.39 -22.63 -17.22
C ALA A 3 -47.56 -21.46 -17.80
N SER A 4 -48.13 -20.26 -17.74
CA SER A 4 -47.45 -19.02 -18.05
C SER A 4 -46.30 -18.81 -17.07
N ILE A 5 -45.06 -18.93 -17.56
CA ILE A 5 -43.85 -18.62 -16.78
C ILE A 5 -43.80 -17.09 -16.59
N PRO A 6 -43.70 -16.58 -15.35
CA PRO A 6 -43.67 -15.15 -15.10
C PRO A 6 -42.42 -14.51 -15.73
N PRO A 7 -42.53 -13.28 -16.27
CA PRO A 7 -41.41 -12.59 -16.90
C PRO A 7 -40.28 -12.39 -15.88
N SER A 8 -39.11 -12.92 -16.23
CA SER A 8 -37.93 -12.95 -15.39
C SER A 8 -37.47 -11.53 -15.00
N SER A 9 -37.28 -11.29 -13.71
CA SER A 9 -36.62 -10.11 -13.12
C SER A 9 -35.09 -10.08 -13.38
N SER A 10 -34.62 -10.72 -14.45
CA SER A 10 -33.20 -11.07 -14.68
C SER A 10 -32.35 -10.01 -15.38
N SER A 11 -32.95 -8.88 -15.79
CA SER A 11 -32.25 -7.82 -16.55
C SER A 11 -31.52 -6.83 -15.64
N ALA A 12 -32.17 -6.34 -14.57
CA ALA A 12 -31.57 -5.35 -13.65
C ALA A 12 -30.41 -5.93 -12.82
N SER A 13 -30.48 -7.21 -12.44
CA SER A 13 -29.39 -7.90 -11.72
C SER A 13 -28.13 -8.07 -12.58
N ARG A 14 -28.28 -8.14 -13.91
CA ARG A 14 -27.15 -8.33 -14.84
C ARG A 14 -26.28 -7.09 -14.97
N HIS A 15 -26.87 -5.89 -14.94
CA HIS A 15 -26.10 -4.65 -15.08
C HIS A 15 -25.23 -4.34 -13.86
N VAL A 16 -25.72 -4.57 -12.64
CA VAL A 16 -24.97 -4.25 -11.41
C VAL A 16 -23.67 -5.05 -11.33
N GLN A 17 -23.66 -6.31 -11.80
CA GLN A 17 -22.50 -7.18 -11.66
C GLN A 17 -21.39 -6.94 -12.68
N VAL A 18 -21.72 -6.48 -13.89
CA VAL A 18 -20.70 -6.13 -14.90
C VAL A 18 -19.95 -4.87 -14.49
N VAL A 19 -20.62 -3.94 -13.79
CA VAL A 19 -19.99 -2.72 -13.27
C VAL A 19 -19.02 -3.05 -12.13
N ASP A 20 -19.43 -3.91 -11.18
CA ASP A 20 -18.54 -4.39 -10.10
C ASP A 20 -17.27 -5.07 -10.65
N PHE A 21 -17.40 -5.67 -11.82
CA PHE A 21 -16.37 -6.45 -12.48
C PHE A 21 -15.31 -5.60 -13.19
N ILE A 22 -15.73 -4.74 -14.12
CA ILE A 22 -14.81 -3.83 -14.84
C ILE A 22 -14.08 -2.92 -13.83
N MET A 23 -14.77 -2.57 -12.76
CA MET A 23 -14.20 -1.80 -11.67
C MET A 23 -13.03 -2.51 -10.99
N SER A 24 -12.96 -3.84 -10.89
CA SER A 24 -11.88 -4.50 -10.13
C SER A 24 -10.51 -4.45 -10.81
N LEU A 25 -10.43 -4.54 -12.15
CA LEU A 25 -9.15 -4.43 -12.85
C LEU A 25 -8.67 -2.98 -12.94
N MET A 26 -9.57 -2.07 -13.31
CA MET A 26 -9.24 -0.63 -13.40
C MET A 26 -8.85 -0.08 -12.03
N LEU A 27 -9.57 -0.47 -10.97
CA LEU A 27 -9.24 -0.10 -9.59
C LEU A 27 -7.88 -0.64 -9.17
N ARG A 28 -7.57 -1.91 -9.44
CA ARG A 28 -6.27 -2.50 -9.07
C ARG A 28 -5.11 -1.82 -9.79
N ASN A 29 -5.26 -1.54 -11.09
CA ASN A 29 -4.26 -0.78 -11.86
C ASN A 29 -4.09 0.64 -11.30
N ALA A 30 -5.20 1.32 -10.99
CA ALA A 30 -5.16 2.66 -10.39
C ALA A 30 -4.46 2.64 -9.03
N LEU A 31 -4.80 1.70 -8.15
CA LEU A 31 -4.19 1.58 -6.83
C LEU A 31 -2.68 1.26 -6.92
N TYR A 32 -2.26 0.38 -7.84
CA TYR A 32 -0.83 0.11 -8.07
C TYR A 32 -0.12 1.36 -8.59
N GLY A 33 -0.73 2.06 -9.56
CA GLY A 33 -0.18 3.30 -10.12
C GLY A 33 -0.01 4.39 -9.06
N VAL A 34 -1.02 4.62 -8.22
CA VAL A 34 -0.95 5.60 -7.13
C VAL A 34 0.10 5.20 -6.08
N THR A 35 0.16 3.92 -5.70
CA THR A 35 1.18 3.42 -4.76
C THR A 35 2.59 3.63 -5.31
N LEU A 36 2.80 3.32 -6.59
CA LEU A 36 4.06 3.53 -7.29
C LEU A 36 4.44 5.01 -7.33
N ALA A 37 3.51 5.89 -7.71
CA ALA A 37 3.75 7.33 -7.78
C ALA A 37 4.13 7.92 -6.41
N LEU A 38 3.38 7.57 -5.36
CA LEU A 38 3.70 8.03 -4.01
C LEU A 38 5.02 7.46 -3.49
N GLY A 39 5.38 6.22 -3.85
CA GLY A 39 6.67 5.64 -3.47
C GLY A 39 7.85 6.36 -4.14
N ILE A 40 7.69 6.79 -5.39
CA ILE A 40 8.69 7.63 -6.08
C ILE A 40 8.78 8.99 -5.38
N ILE A 41 7.65 9.66 -5.14
CA ILE A 41 7.60 10.97 -4.49
C ILE A 41 8.24 10.92 -3.11
N GLN A 42 7.93 9.90 -2.29
CA GLN A 42 8.53 9.70 -0.97
C GLN A 42 10.05 9.48 -1.07
N THR A 43 10.53 8.70 -2.04
CA THR A 43 11.97 8.47 -2.25
C THR A 43 12.68 9.79 -2.56
N ILE A 44 12.10 10.61 -3.45
CA ILE A 44 12.65 11.92 -3.82
C ILE A 44 12.61 12.89 -2.64
N ALA A 45 11.47 12.99 -1.95
CA ALA A 45 11.29 13.89 -0.81
C ALA A 45 12.24 13.56 0.35
N SER A 46 12.35 12.28 0.71
CA SER A 46 13.28 11.82 1.75
C SER A 46 14.74 11.96 1.30
N GLY A 47 15.05 11.69 0.02
CA GLY A 47 16.40 11.84 -0.52
C GLY A 47 16.88 13.29 -0.55
N ALA A 48 16.03 14.22 -1.00
CA ALA A 48 16.32 15.65 -0.99
C ALA A 48 16.57 16.14 0.44
N PHE A 49 15.74 15.70 1.39
CA PHE A 49 15.87 16.07 2.80
C PHE A 49 17.15 15.51 3.43
N LEU A 50 17.48 14.24 3.19
CA LEU A 50 18.72 13.64 3.67
C LEU A 50 19.96 14.38 3.11
N GLY A 51 19.93 14.76 1.83
CA GLY A 51 20.99 15.56 1.22
C GLY A 51 21.21 16.90 1.91
N SER A 52 20.12 17.58 2.29
CA SER A 52 20.18 18.83 3.06
C SER A 52 20.76 18.62 4.46
N ILE A 53 20.42 17.51 5.15
CA ILE A 53 21.01 17.22 6.48
C ILE A 53 22.52 17.06 6.34
N ILE A 54 22.99 16.25 5.38
CA ILE A 54 24.42 15.95 5.22
C ILE A 54 25.22 17.22 4.90
N SER A 55 24.68 18.13 4.08
CA SER A 55 25.37 19.40 3.79
C SER A 55 25.44 20.33 5.00
N SER A 56 24.39 20.35 5.84
CA SER A 56 24.35 21.16 7.08
C SER A 56 25.26 20.64 8.21
N GLN A 57 25.61 19.35 8.19
CA GLN A 57 26.36 18.70 9.27
C GLN A 57 27.87 18.94 9.21
N SER A 58 28.35 19.72 8.24
CA SER A 58 29.77 20.10 8.11
C SER A 58 30.28 21.09 9.18
N GLY A 59 29.43 21.55 10.13
CA GLY A 59 29.84 22.52 11.15
C GLY A 59 29.30 22.40 12.58
N LEU A 60 28.17 21.73 12.84
CA LEU A 60 27.54 21.72 14.18
C LEU A 60 27.07 20.33 14.62
N ILE A 61 27.79 19.79 15.61
CA ILE A 61 27.49 18.57 16.36
C ILE A 61 26.25 18.86 17.22
N GLY A 62 25.05 18.36 16.86
CA GLY A 62 23.92 18.58 17.77
C GLY A 62 22.58 17.93 17.44
N PHE A 63 22.03 18.17 16.26
CA PHE A 63 20.59 17.95 16.10
C PHE A 63 20.27 16.55 15.54
N ALA A 64 19.93 15.64 16.47
CA ALA A 64 19.29 14.34 16.27
C ALA A 64 20.07 13.30 15.41
N PRO A 65 21.05 12.58 15.98
CA PRO A 65 21.72 11.45 15.32
C PRO A 65 20.78 10.29 14.94
N LEU A 66 19.50 10.31 15.31
CA LEU A 66 18.55 9.30 14.85
C LEU A 66 17.87 9.68 13.52
N MET A 67 17.79 10.97 13.17
CA MET A 67 17.02 11.41 12.00
C MET A 67 17.60 10.91 10.68
N HIS A 68 18.93 10.91 10.53
CA HIS A 68 19.56 10.39 9.31
C HIS A 68 19.31 8.89 9.11
N ILE A 69 19.23 8.12 10.19
CA ILE A 69 18.91 6.69 10.15
C ILE A 69 17.47 6.50 9.70
N PHE A 70 16.51 7.22 10.29
CA PHE A 70 15.10 7.16 9.89
C PHE A 70 14.89 7.57 8.43
N GLN A 71 15.56 8.62 7.98
CA GLN A 71 15.53 9.09 6.60
C GLN A 71 16.07 8.03 5.64
N GLY A 72 17.24 7.45 5.94
CA GLY A 72 17.84 6.39 5.12
C GLY A 72 16.93 5.16 5.02
N LEU A 73 16.33 4.75 6.14
CA LEU A 73 15.34 3.67 6.18
C LEU A 73 14.10 4.00 5.34
N ALA A 74 13.56 5.21 5.45
CA ALA A 74 12.41 5.64 4.66
C ALA A 74 12.71 5.65 3.16
N ILE A 75 13.88 6.14 2.73
CA ILE A 75 14.34 6.11 1.33
C ILE A 75 14.43 4.67 0.84
N GLY A 76 15.14 3.81 1.57
CA GLY A 76 15.36 2.42 1.18
C GLY A 76 14.05 1.63 1.07
N TRP A 77 13.16 1.79 2.06
CA TRP A 77 11.88 1.10 2.09
C TRP A 77 10.91 1.62 1.03
N SER A 78 10.91 2.94 0.78
CA SER A 78 10.14 3.54 -0.32
C SER A 78 10.63 3.06 -1.68
N ALA A 79 11.94 3.01 -1.88
CA ALA A 79 12.56 2.51 -3.10
C ALA A 79 12.15 1.07 -3.39
N LEU A 80 12.27 0.20 -2.39
CA LEU A 80 11.84 -1.18 -2.47
C LEU A 80 10.34 -1.30 -2.82
N THR A 81 9.50 -0.46 -2.20
CA THR A 81 8.04 -0.44 -2.43
C THR A 81 7.70 -0.13 -3.88
N TRP A 82 8.22 0.97 -4.46
CA TRP A 82 7.86 1.35 -5.82
C TRP A 82 8.50 0.44 -6.88
N ILE A 83 9.74 -0.02 -6.67
CA ILE A 83 10.41 -0.98 -7.55
C ILE A 83 9.59 -2.27 -7.61
N TRP A 84 9.23 -2.84 -6.46
CA TRP A 84 8.44 -4.07 -6.43
C TRP A 84 7.03 -3.88 -6.99
N THR A 85 6.38 -2.76 -6.67
CA THR A 85 5.06 -2.43 -7.24
C THR A 85 5.11 -2.35 -8.77
N SER A 86 6.19 -1.82 -9.35
CA SER A 86 6.39 -1.80 -10.80
C SER A 86 6.48 -3.21 -11.40
N VAL A 87 7.19 -4.12 -10.71
CA VAL A 87 7.28 -5.54 -11.11
C VAL A 87 5.89 -6.17 -11.06
N LEU A 88 5.17 -6.05 -9.95
CA LEU A 88 3.81 -6.60 -9.82
C LEU A 88 2.85 -6.03 -10.87
N LEU A 89 2.94 -4.74 -11.19
CA LEU A 89 2.11 -4.12 -12.21
C LEU A 89 2.37 -4.74 -13.60
N SER A 90 3.63 -5.04 -13.94
CA SER A 90 4.00 -5.67 -15.23
C SER A 90 3.45 -7.10 -15.41
N PHE A 91 3.15 -7.79 -14.30
CA PHE A 91 2.56 -9.14 -14.29
C PHE A 91 1.04 -9.13 -14.07
N ASN A 92 0.43 -7.97 -13.80
CA ASN A 92 -0.98 -7.87 -13.43
C ASN A 92 -1.96 -8.23 -14.57
N ASN A 93 -1.53 -8.10 -15.83
CA ASN A 93 -2.37 -8.29 -17.01
C ASN A 93 -1.89 -9.44 -17.91
N ARG A 94 -1.58 -10.60 -17.30
CA ARG A 94 -1.12 -11.81 -18.02
C ARG A 94 -1.99 -13.03 -17.69
N PRO A 95 -3.20 -13.15 -18.27
CA PRO A 95 -4.16 -14.22 -17.92
C PRO A 95 -3.64 -15.62 -18.20
N PHE A 96 -2.88 -15.82 -19.28
CA PHE A 96 -2.40 -17.15 -19.69
C PHE A 96 -1.01 -17.51 -19.14
N SER A 97 -0.44 -16.68 -18.27
CA SER A 97 0.89 -16.93 -17.73
C SER A 97 0.82 -17.73 -16.44
N THR A 98 1.54 -18.85 -16.40
CA THR A 98 1.71 -19.71 -15.22
C THR A 98 2.80 -19.22 -14.25
N HIS A 99 3.37 -18.04 -14.51
CA HIS A 99 4.47 -17.49 -13.73
C HIS A 99 4.05 -17.23 -12.28
N PRO A 100 4.88 -17.54 -11.27
CA PRO A 100 4.49 -17.35 -9.86
C PRO A 100 4.09 -15.90 -9.54
N LEU A 101 4.67 -14.90 -10.22
CA LEU A 101 4.32 -13.48 -10.02
C LEU A 101 2.93 -13.08 -10.52
N THR A 102 2.23 -13.90 -11.31
CA THR A 102 0.83 -13.62 -11.70
C THR A 102 -0.17 -14.16 -10.68
N ARG A 103 0.28 -14.96 -9.70
CA ARG A 103 -0.58 -15.52 -8.66
C ARG A 103 -1.01 -14.43 -7.70
N SER A 104 -2.31 -14.37 -7.43
CA SER A 104 -2.89 -13.39 -6.52
C SER A 104 -2.33 -13.45 -5.10
N LEU A 105 -1.88 -14.64 -4.63
CA LEU A 105 -1.13 -14.81 -3.39
C LEU A 105 0.11 -13.92 -3.32
N VAL A 106 0.90 -13.84 -4.40
CA VAL A 106 2.14 -13.06 -4.41
C VAL A 106 1.82 -11.58 -4.29
N HIS A 107 0.83 -11.08 -5.03
CA HIS A 107 0.40 -9.69 -4.91
C HIS A 107 -0.11 -9.39 -3.49
N PHE A 108 -0.98 -10.24 -2.95
CA PHE A 108 -1.53 -10.08 -1.60
C PHE A 108 -0.44 -10.09 -0.53
N ALA A 109 0.44 -11.09 -0.55
CA ALA A 109 1.54 -11.21 0.39
C ALA A 109 2.49 -10.02 0.29
N SER A 110 2.80 -9.56 -0.93
CA SER A 110 3.68 -8.40 -1.14
C SER A 110 3.14 -7.13 -0.51
N PHE A 111 1.87 -6.79 -0.77
CA PHE A 111 1.26 -5.59 -0.18
C PHE A 111 1.01 -5.74 1.32
N THR A 112 0.80 -6.96 1.81
CA THR A 112 0.75 -7.24 3.24
C THR A 112 2.11 -7.01 3.90
N ILE A 113 3.20 -7.52 3.30
CA ILE A 113 4.57 -7.31 3.79
C ILE A 113 4.94 -5.83 3.74
N PHE A 114 4.58 -5.09 2.69
CA PHE A 114 4.82 -3.64 2.67
C PHE A 114 3.98 -2.90 3.69
N SER A 115 2.70 -3.26 3.87
CA SER A 115 1.85 -2.64 4.88
C SER A 115 2.41 -2.88 6.30
N VAL A 116 2.75 -4.14 6.61
CA VAL A 116 3.37 -4.51 7.88
C VAL A 116 4.76 -3.91 8.02
N GLY A 117 5.54 -3.83 6.95
CA GLY A 117 6.91 -3.31 6.99
C GLY A 117 6.97 -1.80 7.09
N TRP A 118 6.03 -1.06 6.49
CA TRP A 118 5.84 0.36 6.80
C TRP A 118 5.51 0.55 8.27
N PHE A 119 4.73 -0.35 8.89
CA PHE A 119 4.49 -0.36 10.35
C PHE A 119 5.70 -0.85 11.16
N GLY A 120 6.45 -1.80 10.62
CA GLY A 120 7.58 -2.50 11.21
C GLY A 120 8.83 -1.63 11.30
N LEU A 121 9.07 -0.82 10.26
CA LEU A 121 10.12 0.20 10.23
C LEU A 121 9.95 1.20 11.38
N TYR A 122 8.69 1.45 11.75
CA TYR A 122 8.37 2.21 12.95
C TYR A 122 8.54 1.37 14.22
N LEU A 123 8.29 0.06 14.24
CA LEU A 123 8.40 -0.81 15.42
C LEU A 123 9.85 -1.16 15.86
N ILE A 124 10.84 -1.14 14.96
CA ILE A 124 12.23 -1.57 15.25
C ILE A 124 12.91 -0.77 16.38
N PRO A 125 12.78 0.57 16.49
CA PRO A 125 13.31 1.34 17.61
C PRO A 125 12.76 0.90 18.98
N SER A 126 11.51 0.42 19.05
CA SER A 126 10.89 -0.03 20.31
C SER A 126 11.32 -1.44 20.72
N LEU A 127 11.72 -2.29 19.76
CA LEU A 127 12.25 -3.63 20.03
C LEU A 127 13.62 -3.61 20.73
N ILE A 128 14.37 -2.50 20.64
CA ILE A 128 15.65 -2.31 21.35
C ILE A 128 15.42 -2.05 22.85
N ARG A 129 14.20 -1.73 23.31
CA ARG A 129 13.93 -1.32 24.70
C ARG A 129 13.32 -2.38 25.63
N GLY A 130 13.22 -3.63 25.20
CA GLY A 130 12.83 -4.75 26.07
C GLY A 130 11.32 -5.04 26.05
N ALA A 131 11.02 -6.34 26.01
CA ALA A 131 9.75 -6.91 25.58
C ALA A 131 8.60 -6.81 26.60
N GLY A 132 7.38 -6.64 26.09
CA GLY A 132 6.17 -7.10 26.77
C GLY A 132 4.94 -6.25 26.51
N VAL A 133 4.12 -6.65 25.54
CA VAL A 133 2.63 -6.65 25.49
C VAL A 133 2.15 -6.42 24.06
N LEU A 134 1.46 -7.43 23.54
CA LEU A 134 0.88 -7.48 22.21
C LEU A 134 -0.30 -6.49 22.03
N ASN A 135 -0.33 -5.86 20.85
CA ASN A 135 -1.52 -5.42 20.09
C ASN A 135 -2.23 -4.09 20.38
N LEU A 136 -1.64 -3.13 21.10
CA LEU A 136 -2.14 -1.74 21.10
C LEU A 136 -1.07 -0.65 20.95
N GLU A 137 0.17 -1.02 20.62
CA GLU A 137 1.29 -0.06 20.51
C GLU A 137 1.68 0.31 19.08
N LEU A 138 0.91 -0.13 18.08
CA LEU A 138 1.14 0.23 16.67
C LEU A 138 0.87 1.72 16.39
N ALA A 139 0.23 2.45 17.32
CA ALA A 139 0.06 3.91 17.29
C ALA A 139 1.20 4.67 18.01
N ALA A 140 1.96 4.02 18.89
CA ALA A 140 2.90 4.69 19.79
C ALA A 140 4.11 5.32 19.08
N LEU A 141 4.44 4.88 17.86
CA LEU A 141 5.58 5.40 17.09
C LEU A 141 5.24 6.47 16.05
N ALA A 142 4.02 6.43 15.50
CA ALA A 142 3.44 7.62 14.88
C ALA A 142 3.38 8.76 15.91
N ILE A 143 3.08 8.41 17.17
CA ILE A 143 3.19 9.32 18.31
C ILE A 143 4.64 9.66 18.60
N MET A 144 5.63 8.76 18.54
CA MET A 144 7.04 9.14 18.77
C MET A 144 7.58 10.15 17.75
N LEU A 145 7.35 9.96 16.45
CA LEU A 145 7.67 10.97 15.43
C LEU A 145 6.82 12.24 15.65
N GLY A 146 5.53 12.06 15.93
CA GLY A 146 4.61 13.10 16.39
C GLY A 146 5.12 13.90 17.59
N THR A 147 5.87 13.29 18.52
CA THR A 147 6.39 13.91 19.74
C THR A 147 7.74 14.58 19.51
N GLN A 148 8.48 14.17 18.48
CA GLN A 148 9.69 14.85 18.05
C GLN A 148 9.37 16.10 17.22
N PHE A 149 8.21 16.14 16.54
CA PHE A 149 7.79 17.32 15.77
C PHE A 149 7.70 18.61 16.59
N PRO A 150 7.06 18.66 17.78
CA PRO A 150 7.03 19.86 18.60
C PRO A 150 8.41 20.39 18.94
N LEU A 151 9.37 19.50 19.20
CA LEU A 151 10.75 19.88 19.51
C LEU A 151 11.50 20.37 18.26
N GLN A 152 11.25 19.78 17.09
CA GLN A 152 11.90 20.16 15.82
C GLN A 152 11.27 21.38 15.14
N CYS A 153 10.02 21.69 15.48
CA CYS A 153 9.26 22.82 14.97
C CYS A 153 9.21 24.00 15.97
N ASP A 154 10.00 23.94 17.05
CA ASP A 154 10.19 25.06 17.97
C ASP A 154 11.19 26.05 17.35
N PHE A 155 10.65 27.13 16.77
CA PHE A 155 11.44 28.18 16.14
C PHE A 155 12.20 29.06 17.14
N GLU A 156 11.89 28.97 18.44
CA GLU A 156 12.49 29.84 19.46
C GLU A 156 13.70 29.20 20.13
N ARG A 157 13.71 27.86 20.28
CA ARG A 157 14.68 27.18 21.16
C ARG A 157 15.99 26.77 20.47
N ASP A 158 15.94 26.31 19.22
CA ASP A 158 17.05 25.63 18.55
C ASP A 158 17.17 25.97 17.05
N SER A 159 16.78 27.19 16.68
CA SER A 159 16.74 27.60 15.27
C SER A 159 18.14 27.91 14.74
N ASP A 160 18.70 26.97 13.98
CA ASP A 160 19.77 27.19 13.00
C ASP A 160 19.33 28.12 11.84
N GLY A 161 18.13 28.71 11.92
CA GLY A 161 17.48 29.49 10.88
C GLY A 161 16.82 28.63 9.80
N LEU A 162 16.93 27.30 9.85
CA LEU A 162 16.44 26.36 8.84
C LEU A 162 15.28 25.47 9.33
N ALA A 163 14.79 25.68 10.54
CA ALA A 163 13.61 25.00 11.09
C ALA A 163 12.40 25.04 10.13
N TYR A 164 12.26 26.12 9.34
CA TYR A 164 11.21 26.27 8.33
C TYR A 164 11.32 25.28 7.16
N VAL A 165 12.48 24.64 6.97
CA VAL A 165 12.70 23.58 5.98
C VAL A 165 12.53 22.20 6.63
N TRP A 166 13.13 22.01 7.81
CA TRP A 166 13.17 20.71 8.48
C TRP A 166 11.79 20.25 8.94
N CYS A 167 11.03 21.15 9.56
CA CYS A 167 9.70 20.86 10.08
C CYS A 167 8.71 20.38 8.99
N PRO A 168 8.47 21.13 7.89
CA PRO A 168 7.55 20.67 6.85
C PRO A 168 8.10 19.48 6.06
N GLY A 169 9.41 19.34 5.89
CA GLY A 169 10.00 18.19 5.21
C GLY A 169 9.81 16.89 6.00
N GLY A 170 10.00 16.94 7.31
CA GLY A 170 9.65 15.83 8.20
C GLY A 170 8.16 15.48 8.11
N ALA A 171 7.29 16.50 8.20
CA ALA A 171 5.83 16.30 8.21
C ALA A 171 5.34 15.69 6.89
N THR A 172 5.88 16.17 5.76
CA THR A 172 5.57 15.65 4.43
C THR A 172 5.96 14.18 4.30
N ASN A 173 7.19 13.83 4.71
CA ASN A 173 7.66 12.44 4.68
C ASN A 173 6.81 11.53 5.57
N PHE A 174 6.35 12.02 6.72
CA PHE A 174 5.48 11.28 7.62
C PHE A 174 4.10 11.02 6.99
N VAL A 175 3.47 12.05 6.42
CA VAL A 175 2.17 11.94 5.75
C VAL A 175 2.25 10.96 4.56
N LEU A 176 3.28 11.08 3.73
CA LEU A 176 3.49 10.20 2.59
C LEU A 176 3.69 8.73 3.01
N ALA A 177 4.42 8.47 4.10
CA ALA A 177 4.57 7.11 4.64
C ALA A 177 3.22 6.53 5.12
N ILE A 178 2.38 7.34 5.80
CA ILE A 178 1.02 6.93 6.18
C ILE A 178 0.18 6.61 4.94
N LEU A 179 0.21 7.47 3.93
CA LEU A 179 -0.56 7.25 2.70
C LEU A 179 -0.12 5.97 1.99
N LEU A 180 1.18 5.71 1.88
CA LEU A 180 1.72 4.48 1.33
C LEU A 180 1.26 3.25 2.11
N TRP A 181 1.29 3.32 3.44
CA TRP A 181 0.75 2.25 4.27
C TRP A 181 -0.73 1.96 3.98
N ILE A 182 -1.57 3.00 4.01
CA ILE A 182 -3.02 2.88 3.76
C ILE A 182 -3.24 2.25 2.39
N LEU A 183 -2.53 2.72 1.36
CA LEU A 183 -2.66 2.18 0.01
C LEU A 183 -2.21 0.74 -0.09
N CYS A 184 -1.10 0.35 0.55
CA CYS A 184 -0.70 -1.06 0.61
C CYS A 184 -1.77 -1.92 1.29
N ALA A 185 -2.35 -1.46 2.40
CA ALA A 185 -3.44 -2.17 3.09
C ALA A 185 -4.70 -2.30 2.21
N VAL A 186 -5.09 -1.22 1.52
CA VAL A 186 -6.24 -1.21 0.60
C VAL A 186 -5.99 -2.15 -0.58
N ASN A 187 -4.79 -2.14 -1.16
CA ASN A 187 -4.41 -3.09 -2.22
C ASN A 187 -4.56 -4.54 -1.76
N ALA A 188 -4.00 -4.88 -0.60
CA ALA A 188 -4.11 -6.22 -0.03
C ALA A 188 -5.58 -6.62 0.20
N LEU A 189 -6.39 -5.71 0.74
CA LEU A 189 -7.82 -5.95 0.98
C LEU A 189 -8.61 -6.17 -0.32
N VAL A 190 -8.35 -5.37 -1.35
CA VAL A 190 -8.99 -5.51 -2.68
C VAL A 190 -8.64 -6.85 -3.32
N ILE A 191 -7.36 -7.25 -3.28
CA ILE A 191 -6.92 -8.55 -3.79
C ILE A 191 -7.56 -9.71 -3.00
N TYR A 192 -7.58 -9.62 -1.68
CA TYR A 192 -8.20 -10.63 -0.82
C TYR A 192 -9.70 -10.79 -1.09
N ARG A 193 -10.43 -9.68 -1.20
CA ARG A 193 -11.87 -9.70 -1.52
C ARG A 193 -12.14 -10.23 -2.93
N GLY A 194 -11.29 -9.90 -3.90
CA GLY A 194 -11.39 -10.41 -5.26
C GLY A 194 -11.22 -11.92 -5.33
N THR A 195 -10.16 -12.44 -4.69
CA THR A 195 -9.81 -13.87 -4.74
C THR A 195 -10.78 -14.77 -3.98
N ARG A 196 -11.39 -14.28 -2.90
CA ARG A 196 -12.40 -15.03 -2.14
C ARG A 196 -13.61 -15.43 -2.99
N LYS A 197 -13.90 -14.71 -4.08
CA LYS A 197 -15.05 -15.01 -4.97
C LYS A 197 -14.76 -16.09 -6.02
N VAL A 198 -13.50 -16.37 -6.32
CA VAL A 198 -13.07 -17.17 -7.50
C VAL A 198 -12.29 -18.44 -7.15
N GLY A 199 -12.24 -18.81 -5.86
CA GLY A 199 -11.59 -20.06 -5.41
C GLY A 199 -10.28 -19.87 -4.65
N GLY A 200 -9.95 -18.64 -4.23
CA GLY A 200 -8.85 -18.35 -3.30
C GLY A 200 -7.60 -17.75 -3.95
N LEU A 201 -6.52 -17.69 -3.16
CA LEU A 201 -5.29 -16.95 -3.49
C LEU A 201 -4.36 -17.68 -4.48
N SER A 202 -4.63 -18.94 -4.82
CA SER A 202 -3.84 -19.69 -5.80
C SER A 202 -4.13 -19.30 -7.25
N VAL A 203 -5.26 -18.62 -7.48
CA VAL A 203 -5.74 -18.22 -8.82
C VAL A 203 -4.89 -17.09 -9.38
N ASN A 204 -4.72 -17.07 -10.71
CA ASN A 204 -4.07 -15.96 -11.42
C ASN A 204 -4.90 -14.69 -11.24
N VAL A 205 -4.23 -13.57 -10.94
CA VAL A 205 -4.89 -12.28 -10.67
C VAL A 205 -5.67 -11.75 -11.89
N ALA A 206 -5.29 -12.16 -13.10
CA ALA A 206 -5.99 -11.83 -14.33
C ALA A 206 -7.16 -12.79 -14.63
N GLU A 207 -7.10 -14.05 -14.19
CA GLU A 207 -8.22 -15.01 -14.27
C GLU A 207 -9.33 -14.67 -13.27
N CYS A 208 -8.98 -14.07 -12.12
CA CYS A 208 -9.96 -13.50 -11.20
C CYS A 208 -10.89 -12.52 -11.91
N ASN A 209 -10.40 -11.91 -13.00
CA ASN A 209 -11.26 -11.10 -13.84
C ASN A 209 -12.14 -12.04 -14.71
N ASN A 210 -11.58 -12.98 -15.44
CA ASN A 210 -12.35 -13.72 -16.45
C ASN A 210 -13.34 -14.79 -15.92
N ALA A 211 -13.31 -15.19 -14.64
CA ALA A 211 -14.04 -16.38 -14.15
C ALA A 211 -15.56 -16.21 -13.87
N LEU A 212 -16.10 -14.98 -13.85
CA LEU A 212 -17.52 -14.75 -13.50
C LEU A 212 -18.55 -14.80 -14.65
N PRO A 213 -18.23 -14.57 -15.93
CA PRO A 213 -19.21 -14.65 -17.02
C PRO A 213 -19.67 -16.09 -17.31
N GLU A 214 -18.78 -17.08 -17.26
CA GLU A 214 -19.09 -18.45 -17.72
C GLU A 214 -19.92 -19.28 -16.73
N ALA A 215 -19.72 -19.08 -15.42
CA ALA A 215 -20.48 -19.80 -14.39
C ALA A 215 -21.99 -19.48 -14.43
N ARG A 216 -22.41 -18.37 -15.08
CA ARG A 216 -23.84 -18.01 -15.26
C ARG A 216 -24.44 -18.45 -16.57
N LEU A 217 -23.62 -18.75 -17.58
CA LEU A 217 -24.11 -19.26 -18.86
C LEU A 217 -24.41 -20.77 -18.78
N ASN A 218 -23.64 -21.52 -18.00
CA ASN A 218 -23.85 -22.97 -17.87
C ASN A 218 -24.86 -23.41 -16.80
N THR A 219 -25.37 -22.52 -15.95
CA THR A 219 -26.48 -22.87 -15.03
C THR A 219 -27.86 -22.82 -15.69
N GLY A 220 -27.93 -22.50 -16.99
CA GLY A 220 -29.19 -22.37 -17.74
C GLY A 220 -29.54 -23.55 -18.68
N SER A 221 -28.68 -24.57 -18.82
CA SER A 221 -28.89 -25.66 -19.80
C SER A 221 -28.99 -27.07 -19.22
N ALA A 222 -29.06 -27.22 -17.88
CA ALA A 222 -29.35 -28.51 -17.25
C ALA A 222 -30.84 -28.63 -16.93
N SER A 223 -31.64 -28.90 -17.96
CA SER A 223 -32.98 -29.49 -17.82
C SER A 223 -33.28 -30.30 -19.09
N CYS A 224 -32.94 -31.59 -19.04
CA CYS A 224 -33.80 -32.61 -19.63
C CYS A 224 -34.90 -32.93 -18.61
#